data_AF-A0A935ZCE5-F1
#
_entry.id   AF-A0A935ZCE5-F1
#
_cell.length_a   1.000
_cell.length_b   1.000
_cell.length_c   1.000
_cell.angle_alpha   90.00
_cell.angle_beta   90.00
_cell.angle_gamma   90.00
#
_symmetry.space_group_name_H-M   'P 1'
#
loop_
_entity.id
_entity.type
_entity.pdbx_description
1 polymer ?
#
loop_
_entity_poly.entity_id
_entity_poly.type
_entity_poly.pdbx_seq_one_letter_code
_entity_poly.pdbx_strand_id
1 'polypeptide(L)'
;MTTSRTFLAALTLAAASAFAFAPTASAAPNAELKDLMKKLGAATSAEDTKAMAPLLAKTKAYGKAEYTKWAALSDKGEAAAKAGDLAGAKATCKGCHDEYKAPYKTKYGSKAP
;
A
#
# COMPACT_ATOMS: atom_id res chain seq x y z
N MET A 1 -4.40 -22.73 -74.83
CA MET A 1 -3.23 -21.85 -74.65
C MET A 1 -3.34 -21.17 -73.30
N THR A 2 -2.22 -21.09 -72.57
CA THR A 2 -2.00 -20.30 -71.34
C THR A 2 -2.53 -20.95 -70.05
N THR A 3 -1.79 -21.80 -69.32
CA THR A 3 -0.56 -21.62 -68.50
C THR A 3 -0.80 -20.85 -67.20
N SER A 4 -0.30 -21.44 -66.10
CA SER A 4 0.19 -20.80 -64.87
C SER A 4 -0.71 -20.82 -63.63
N ARG A 5 -0.20 -20.91 -62.41
CA ARG A 5 1.14 -21.22 -61.86
C ARG A 5 0.94 -21.44 -60.36
N THR A 6 1.69 -22.37 -59.82
CA THR A 6 1.96 -22.61 -58.41
C THR A 6 2.41 -21.33 -57.69
N PHE A 7 1.82 -21.01 -56.54
CA PHE A 7 2.35 -20.10 -55.52
C PHE A 7 2.09 -20.77 -54.16
N LEU A 8 3.10 -21.43 -53.57
CA LEU A 8 4.08 -20.90 -52.62
C LEU A 8 3.47 -20.32 -51.34
N ALA A 9 3.71 -21.07 -50.27
CA ALA A 9 3.37 -20.82 -48.89
C ALA A 9 3.90 -19.47 -48.38
N ALA A 10 3.05 -18.74 -47.66
CA ALA A 10 3.45 -17.66 -46.79
C ALA A 10 3.14 -18.07 -45.34
N LEU A 11 4.17 -18.61 -44.68
CA LEU A 11 4.19 -18.86 -43.25
C LEU A 11 4.41 -17.50 -42.56
N THR A 12 3.34 -16.78 -42.24
CA THR A 12 3.43 -15.52 -41.49
C THR A 12 3.55 -15.83 -39.99
N LEU A 13 4.78 -15.68 -39.49
CA LEU A 13 5.14 -15.70 -38.08
C LEU A 13 4.51 -14.47 -37.39
N ALA A 14 3.33 -14.62 -36.80
CA ALA A 14 2.73 -13.59 -35.96
C ALA A 14 3.44 -13.57 -34.60
N ALA A 15 4.45 -12.70 -34.49
CA ALA A 15 5.04 -12.33 -33.20
C ALA A 15 3.99 -11.61 -32.36
N ALA A 16 3.37 -12.33 -31.43
CA ALA A 16 2.52 -11.74 -30.40
C ALA A 16 3.41 -10.92 -29.46
N SER A 17 3.47 -9.61 -29.74
CA SER A 17 4.03 -8.60 -28.85
C SER A 17 3.25 -8.61 -27.54
N ALA A 18 3.83 -9.26 -26.53
CA ALA A 18 3.40 -9.15 -25.15
C ALA A 18 3.56 -7.69 -24.70
N PHE A 19 2.46 -6.95 -24.70
CA PHE A 19 2.36 -5.74 -23.88
C PHE A 19 2.44 -6.18 -22.42
N ALA A 20 3.67 -6.19 -21.90
CA ALA A 20 3.89 -6.18 -20.47
C ALA A 20 3.30 -4.87 -19.93
N PHE A 21 2.05 -4.94 -19.44
CA PHE A 21 1.54 -3.97 -18.48
C PHE A 21 2.38 -4.13 -17.23
N ALA A 22 3.53 -3.46 -17.19
CA ALA A 22 4.20 -3.19 -15.94
C ALA A 22 3.26 -2.27 -15.15
N PRO A 23 2.72 -2.67 -13.99
CA PRO A 23 2.07 -1.71 -13.13
C PRO A 23 3.15 -0.71 -12.74
N THR A 24 2.92 0.56 -13.09
CA THR A 24 3.73 1.69 -12.64
C THR A 24 3.58 1.81 -11.13
N ALA A 25 4.36 1.02 -10.41
CA ALA A 25 4.54 1.21 -8.99
C ALA A 25 5.22 2.56 -8.77
N SER A 26 4.69 3.29 -7.80
CA SER A 26 5.41 4.30 -7.00
C SER A 26 5.38 5.75 -7.50
N ALA A 27 4.17 6.35 -7.47
CA ALA A 27 4.05 7.80 -7.21
C ALA A 27 2.86 8.17 -6.29
N ALA A 28 1.87 7.28 -6.11
CA ALA A 28 0.67 7.54 -5.28
C ALA A 28 0.67 7.09 -3.79
N PRO A 29 1.51 6.17 -3.28
CA PRO A 29 1.23 5.48 -2.01
C PRO A 29 1.33 6.33 -0.73
N ASN A 30 1.97 7.50 -0.78
CA ASN A 30 2.12 8.37 0.40
C ASN A 30 0.96 9.32 0.64
N ALA A 31 0.24 9.73 -0.42
CA ALA A 31 -0.92 10.59 -0.28
C ALA A 31 -2.03 9.84 0.47
N GLU A 32 -2.25 8.58 0.11
CA GLU A 32 -3.24 7.72 0.77
C GLU A 32 -2.86 7.42 2.23
N LEU A 33 -1.61 7.07 2.50
CA LEU A 33 -1.16 6.87 3.88
C LEU A 33 -1.34 8.15 4.71
N LYS A 34 -1.01 9.32 4.15
CA LYS A 34 -1.19 10.60 4.84
C LYS A 34 -2.67 10.86 5.15
N ASP A 35 -3.58 10.59 4.23
CA ASP A 35 -5.02 10.71 4.46
C ASP A 35 -5.52 9.72 5.52
N LEU A 36 -5.05 8.48 5.46
CA LEU A 36 -5.34 7.47 6.47
C LEU A 36 -4.88 7.91 7.87
N MET A 37 -3.67 8.47 7.98
CA MET A 37 -3.15 9.03 9.23
C MET A 37 -3.99 10.21 9.73
N LYS A 38 -4.51 11.05 8.83
CA LYS A 38 -5.42 12.15 9.19
C LYS A 38 -6.73 11.63 9.77
N LYS A 39 -7.32 10.60 9.14
CA LYS A 39 -8.54 9.93 9.64
C LYS A 39 -8.31 9.28 11.00
N LEU A 40 -7.16 8.61 11.19
CA LEU A 40 -6.77 8.06 12.49
C LEU A 40 -6.60 9.16 13.54
N GLY A 41 -6.00 10.29 13.18
CA GLY A 41 -5.89 11.46 14.05
C GLY A 41 -7.26 11.97 14.49
N ALA A 42 -8.22 12.11 13.56
CA ALA A 42 -9.58 12.53 13.85
C ALA A 42 -10.30 11.54 14.78
N ALA A 43 -10.23 10.24 14.49
CA ALA A 43 -10.81 9.20 15.35
C ALA A 43 -10.17 9.22 16.75
N THR A 44 -8.84 9.41 16.83
CA THR A 44 -8.10 9.51 18.09
C THR A 44 -8.55 10.71 18.94
N SER A 45 -8.73 11.88 18.32
CA SER A 45 -9.22 13.08 18.98
C SER A 45 -10.68 12.96 19.42
N ALA A 46 -11.50 12.22 18.67
CA ALA A 46 -12.88 11.90 19.05
C ALA A 46 -12.98 10.72 20.03
N GLU A 47 -11.85 10.11 20.40
CA GLU A 47 -11.79 8.91 21.26
C GLU A 47 -12.62 7.73 20.73
N ASP A 48 -12.85 7.70 19.41
CA ASP A 48 -13.69 6.72 18.73
C ASP A 48 -12.89 5.47 18.36
N THR A 49 -12.79 4.56 19.32
CA THR A 49 -12.10 3.27 19.14
C THR A 49 -12.76 2.40 18.07
N LYS A 50 -14.07 2.53 17.84
CA LYS A 50 -14.76 1.81 16.76
C LYS A 50 -14.33 2.30 15.39
N ALA A 51 -14.16 3.60 15.21
CA ALA A 51 -13.61 4.17 13.98
C ALA A 51 -12.11 3.88 13.81
N MET A 52 -11.34 3.78 14.90
CA MET A 52 -9.91 3.47 14.83
C MET A 52 -9.63 2.07 14.29
N ALA A 53 -10.37 1.05 14.73
CA ALA A 53 -10.10 -0.35 14.38
C ALA A 53 -9.95 -0.61 12.86
N PRO A 54 -10.92 -0.27 11.99
CA PRO A 54 -10.78 -0.51 10.56
C PRO A 54 -9.71 0.39 9.89
N LEU A 55 -9.39 1.54 10.49
CA LEU A 55 -8.32 2.41 9.97
C LEU A 55 -6.93 1.83 10.31
N LEU A 56 -6.74 1.30 11.52
CA LEU A 56 -5.52 0.57 11.93
C LEU A 56 -5.35 -0.72 11.12
N ALA A 57 -6.44 -1.40 10.76
CA ALA A 57 -6.33 -2.56 9.86
C ALA A 57 -5.74 -2.17 8.50
N LYS A 58 -6.16 -1.03 7.94
CA LYS A 58 -5.71 -0.53 6.64
C LYS A 58 -4.25 -0.09 6.63
N THR A 59 -3.65 0.26 7.77
CA THR A 59 -2.25 0.71 7.79
C THR A 59 -1.28 -0.39 7.33
N LYS A 60 -1.63 -1.67 7.50
CA LYS A 60 -0.80 -2.83 7.12
C LYS A 60 -0.31 -2.77 5.67
N ALA A 61 -1.16 -2.32 4.75
CA ALA A 61 -0.85 -2.25 3.31
C ALA A 61 0.27 -1.24 2.96
N TYR A 62 0.60 -0.33 3.89
CA TYR A 62 1.57 0.74 3.66
C TYR A 62 2.95 0.44 4.26
N GLY A 63 3.07 -0.64 5.04
CA GLY A 63 4.35 -1.12 5.54
C GLY A 63 5.28 -1.50 4.38
N LYS A 64 6.57 -1.19 4.53
CA LYS A 64 7.61 -1.61 3.58
C LYS A 64 8.34 -2.82 4.15
N ALA A 65 8.99 -3.60 3.28
CA ALA A 65 9.63 -4.84 3.67
C ALA A 65 10.69 -4.65 4.77
N GLU A 66 11.38 -3.51 4.80
CA GLU A 66 12.33 -3.19 5.87
C GLU A 66 11.68 -2.85 7.23
N TYR A 67 10.38 -2.55 7.27
CA TYR A 67 9.64 -2.19 8.48
C TYR A 67 8.91 -3.41 9.04
N THR A 68 9.69 -4.39 9.48
CA THR A 68 9.22 -5.74 9.82
C THR A 68 8.17 -5.80 10.94
N LYS A 69 8.11 -4.82 11.84
CA LYS A 69 7.10 -4.76 12.93
C LYS A 69 5.84 -3.99 12.54
N TRP A 70 5.76 -3.41 11.34
CA TRP A 70 4.67 -2.54 10.94
C TRP A 70 3.30 -3.23 11.00
N ALA A 71 3.20 -4.44 10.43
CA ALA A 71 1.97 -5.21 10.44
C ALA A 71 1.56 -5.58 11.87
N ALA A 72 2.50 -6.11 12.66
CA ALA A 72 2.25 -6.49 14.06
C ALA A 72 1.78 -5.30 14.93
N LEU A 73 2.35 -4.11 14.75
CA LEU A 73 1.90 -2.90 15.45
C LEU A 73 0.49 -2.47 15.00
N SER A 74 0.20 -2.60 13.70
CA SER A 74 -1.13 -2.31 13.15
C SER A 74 -2.19 -3.29 13.69
N ASP A 75 -1.87 -4.59 13.75
CA ASP A 75 -2.73 -5.63 14.33
C ASP A 75 -2.99 -5.41 15.81
N LYS A 76 -1.94 -5.08 16.57
CA LYS A 76 -2.05 -4.76 18.00
C LYS A 76 -2.96 -3.55 18.23
N GLY A 77 -2.84 -2.52 17.40
CA GLY A 77 -3.68 -1.33 17.47
C GLY A 77 -5.13 -1.63 17.14
N GLU A 78 -5.35 -2.39 16.06
CA GLU A 78 -6.68 -2.88 15.66
C GLU A 78 -7.34 -3.67 16.79
N ALA A 79 -6.62 -4.61 17.42
CA ALA A 79 -7.13 -5.42 18.51
C ALA A 79 -7.51 -4.58 19.74
N ALA A 80 -6.64 -3.65 20.15
CA ALA A 80 -6.93 -2.73 21.26
C ALA A 80 -8.16 -1.86 20.94
N ALA A 81 -8.23 -1.30 19.74
CA ALA A 81 -9.38 -0.50 19.30
C ALA A 81 -10.68 -1.31 19.27
N LYS A 82 -10.66 -2.57 18.79
CA LYS A 82 -11.83 -3.48 18.84
C LYS A 82 -12.26 -3.80 20.27
N ALA A 83 -11.33 -3.88 21.21
CA ALA A 83 -11.60 -4.09 22.62
C ALA A 83 -12.09 -2.81 23.34
N GLY A 84 -12.16 -1.66 22.67
CA GLY A 84 -12.46 -0.38 23.30
C GLY A 84 -11.30 0.19 24.12
N ASP A 85 -10.11 -0.41 24.06
CA ASP A 85 -8.91 0.02 24.77
C ASP A 85 -8.25 1.19 24.03
N LEU A 86 -8.69 2.41 24.36
CA LEU A 86 -8.15 3.64 23.81
C LEU A 86 -6.68 3.86 24.18
N ALA A 87 -6.28 3.52 25.40
CA ALA A 87 -4.92 3.70 25.87
C ALA A 87 -3.97 2.75 25.12
N GLY A 88 -4.36 1.48 24.98
CA GLY A 88 -3.64 0.50 24.18
C GLY A 88 -3.56 0.90 22.71
N ALA A 89 -4.66 1.37 22.11
CA ALA A 89 -4.65 1.86 20.73
C ALA A 89 -3.65 3.04 20.57
N LYS A 90 -3.73 4.07 21.43
CA LYS A 90 -2.81 5.22 21.42
C LYS A 90 -1.34 4.80 21.64
N ALA A 91 -1.09 3.81 22.50
CA ALA A 91 0.26 3.28 22.72
C ALA A 91 0.85 2.65 21.45
N THR A 92 0.03 1.97 20.63
CA THR A 92 0.50 1.43 19.34
C THR A 92 0.79 2.51 18.32
N CYS A 93 0.00 3.59 18.29
CA CYS A 93 0.28 4.76 17.46
C CYS A 93 1.65 5.36 17.80
N LYS A 94 1.96 5.48 19.11
CA LYS A 94 3.27 5.95 19.58
C LYS A 94 4.38 4.99 19.13
N GLY A 95 4.23 3.69 19.38
CA GLY A 95 5.25 2.70 19.00
C GLY A 95 5.54 2.66 17.49
N CYS A 96 4.51 2.74 16.66
CA CYS A 96 4.67 2.84 15.20
C CYS A 96 5.37 4.13 14.78
N HIS A 97 5.00 5.27 15.40
CA HIS A 97 5.61 6.54 15.07
C HIS A 97 7.06 6.67 15.51
N ASP A 98 7.39 6.21 16.71
CA ASP A 98 8.75 6.26 17.25
C ASP A 98 9.71 5.43 16.38
N GLU A 99 9.28 4.23 15.96
CA GLU A 99 10.11 3.32 15.18
C GLU A 99 10.21 3.75 13.70
N TYR A 100 9.09 4.15 13.07
CA TYR A 100 9.01 4.20 11.61
C TYR A 100 8.69 5.57 11.00
N LYS A 101 8.08 6.52 11.73
CA LYS A 101 7.59 7.76 11.09
C LYS A 101 8.71 8.58 10.45
N ALA A 102 9.81 8.77 11.17
CA ALA A 102 10.95 9.54 10.67
C ALA A 102 11.61 8.86 9.46
N PRO A 103 12.10 7.60 9.54
CA PRO A 103 12.75 6.96 8.39
C PRO A 103 11.80 6.78 7.20
N TYR A 104 10.51 6.50 7.44
CA TYR A 104 9.51 6.39 6.37
C TYR A 104 9.33 7.71 5.62
N LYS A 105 9.19 8.83 6.34
CA LYS A 105 9.06 10.15 5.71
C LYS A 105 10.32 10.55 4.94
N THR A 106 11.51 10.15 5.41
CA THR A 106 12.76 10.44 4.71
C THR A 106 12.86 9.68 3.38
N LYS A 107 12.56 8.36 3.39
CA LYS A 107 12.66 7.52 2.19
C LYS A 107 11.49 7.61 1.22
N TYR A 108 10.29 7.85 1.74
CA TYR A 108 9.06 7.76 0.97
C TYR A 108 8.20 9.02 1.05
N GLY A 109 8.44 9.95 1.97
CA GLY A 109 7.60 11.14 2.09
C GLY A 109 7.57 11.99 0.82
N SER A 110 6.66 12.99 0.79
CA SER A 110 6.50 13.88 -0.37
C SER A 110 7.73 14.75 -0.72
N LYS A 111 8.80 14.65 0.06
CA LYS A 111 10.09 15.31 -0.15
C LYS A 111 11.24 14.30 -0.19
N ALA A 112 10.94 13.01 -0.34
CA ALA A 112 11.95 12.00 -0.54
C ALA A 112 12.74 12.31 -1.83
N PRO A 113 14.06 12.01 -1.85
CA PRO A 113 14.92 12.24 -3.01
C PRO A 113 14.48 11.42 -4.24
#